data_AF-A0A7Y6AI35-F1
#
_entry.id   AF-A0A7Y6AI35-F1
#
_cell.length_a   1.000
_cell.length_b   1.000
_cell.length_c   1.000
_cell.angle_alpha   90.00
_cell.angle_beta   90.00
_cell.angle_gamma   90.00
#
_symmetry.space_group_name_H-M   'P 1'
#
loop_
_entity.id
_entity.type
_entity.pdbx_description
1 polymer ?
#
loop_
_entity_poly.entity_id
_entity_poly.type
_entity_poly.pdbx_seq_one_letter_code
_entity_poly.pdbx_strand_id
1 'polypeptide(L)'
;MPFEVKLSRFDNTLHAQWAVVLDSLRMRWVYQPAVFTDAVGTTIRPAFWLPDLRIWFDAVRSDERAPDGWQRFACGAAGCSENCLLRDWWGDDNWDEEVEPEDEDEDPEESFDDGLGRDRDIAADGSPLPLFGVDPAWRGTALLAQGPVPDADLVDGRFPELGAWAGHRSPGMRTHDDGCFQWTICPCCSECGAEYFGRAERLACGCLGDAPEHDKSYNGADPQLLAAYATAHHAAVTFGNAANGRRAAAHCRTPVLRKTIVGNTHLPPGGEPPAGEPAAGEPHRLVLDWGQATAIIDATAEEIAQRDGVPVAWVHRDLKGAMGVPRSRASLEQLAVALNAVEEWQAVHVPDRFVRRIPTDDDVQALTGTELRAAINALVGQVARRVTASIPWVQFRLNQSIGLPRGRAEADDQQLRTALALLRQWHEEPASFDAEAEKASAEP
;
A
#
# COMPACT_ATOMS: atom_id res chain seq x y z
N MET A 1 -9.82 -4.56 16.19
CA MET A 1 -10.31 -5.48 15.15
C MET A 1 -9.10 -6.13 14.50
N PRO A 2 -9.08 -7.45 14.27
CA PRO A 2 -7.93 -8.08 13.62
C PRO A 2 -7.86 -7.61 12.17
N PHE A 3 -6.72 -7.09 11.72
CA PHE A 3 -6.56 -6.62 10.36
C PHE A 3 -5.72 -7.61 9.55
N GLU A 4 -6.25 -8.04 8.41
CA GLU A 4 -5.57 -8.98 7.53
C GLU A 4 -4.55 -8.21 6.67
N VAL A 5 -3.27 -8.51 6.86
CA VAL A 5 -2.22 -8.07 5.95
C VAL A 5 -2.26 -9.01 4.74
N LYS A 6 -2.69 -8.49 3.59
CA LYS A 6 -2.51 -9.21 2.32
C LYS A 6 -1.25 -8.70 1.63
N LEU A 7 -0.28 -9.59 1.48
CA LEU A 7 0.90 -9.36 0.66
C LEU A 7 0.54 -9.66 -0.78
N SER A 8 0.48 -8.63 -1.62
CA SER A 8 0.35 -8.80 -3.06
C SER A 8 1.74 -8.84 -3.68
N ARG A 9 1.98 -9.84 -4.52
CA ARG A 9 3.19 -9.93 -5.33
C ARG A 9 2.82 -9.61 -6.77
N PHE A 10 3.44 -8.58 -7.31
CA PHE A 10 3.24 -8.16 -8.69
C PHE A 10 4.34 -8.74 -9.58
N ASP A 11 4.00 -9.00 -10.84
CA ASP A 11 4.92 -9.58 -11.81
C ASP A 11 5.99 -8.58 -12.26
N ASN A 12 5.67 -7.28 -12.23
CA ASN A 12 6.58 -6.20 -12.55
C ASN A 12 6.29 -4.95 -11.69
N THR A 13 7.22 -3.99 -11.71
CA THR A 13 7.09 -2.73 -10.96
C THR A 13 5.96 -1.84 -11.49
N LEU A 14 5.67 -1.88 -12.79
CA LEU A 14 4.60 -1.07 -13.39
C LEU A 14 3.22 -1.47 -12.84
N HIS A 15 2.95 -2.77 -12.70
CA HIS A 15 1.74 -3.27 -12.05
C HIS A 15 1.70 -2.84 -10.58
N ALA A 16 2.82 -2.92 -9.85
CA ALA A 16 2.87 -2.44 -8.47
C ALA A 16 2.55 -0.93 -8.36
N GLN A 17 3.02 -0.11 -9.30
CA GLN A 17 2.70 1.32 -9.37
C GLN A 17 1.21 1.54 -9.65
N TRP A 18 0.64 0.85 -10.64
CA TRP A 18 -0.79 0.95 -10.94
C TRP A 18 -1.67 0.49 -9.77
N ALA A 19 -1.27 -0.55 -9.04
CA ALA A 19 -1.96 -0.93 -7.81
C ALA A 19 -2.00 0.23 -6.80
N VAL A 20 -0.90 0.98 -6.62
CA VAL A 20 -0.85 2.17 -5.76
C VAL A 20 -1.78 3.27 -6.27
N VAL A 21 -1.86 3.51 -7.59
CA VAL A 21 -2.82 4.45 -8.18
C VAL A 21 -4.25 4.03 -7.83
N LEU A 22 -4.62 2.79 -8.13
CA LEU A 22 -5.97 2.26 -7.91
C LEU A 22 -6.35 2.30 -6.42
N ASP A 23 -5.41 2.00 -5.53
CA ASP A 23 -5.61 2.12 -4.09
C ASP A 23 -5.77 3.57 -3.62
N SER A 24 -4.98 4.51 -4.17
CA SER A 24 -5.09 5.93 -3.83
C SER A 24 -6.44 6.51 -4.25
N LEU A 25 -6.99 6.01 -5.36
CA LEU A 25 -8.33 6.34 -5.86
C LEU A 25 -9.45 5.53 -5.18
N ARG A 26 -9.10 4.68 -4.20
CA ARG A 26 -10.03 3.79 -3.48
C ARG A 26 -10.83 2.85 -4.40
N MET A 27 -10.29 2.52 -5.56
CA MET A 27 -10.91 1.57 -6.48
C MET A 27 -10.73 0.14 -5.95
N ARG A 28 -11.81 -0.64 -5.98
CA ARG A 28 -11.68 -2.08 -5.73
C ARG A 28 -11.04 -2.72 -6.95
N TRP A 29 -10.03 -3.55 -6.70
CA TRP A 29 -9.33 -4.30 -7.74
C TRP A 29 -8.91 -5.69 -7.25
N VAL A 30 -8.83 -6.64 -8.18
CA VAL A 30 -8.27 -7.98 -8.00
C VAL A 30 -7.13 -8.16 -8.99
N TYR A 31 -5.95 -8.60 -8.50
CA TYR A 31 -4.76 -8.79 -9.34
C TYR A 31 -4.72 -10.20 -9.94
N GLN A 32 -4.61 -10.27 -11.26
CA GLN A 32 -4.57 -11.49 -12.07
C GLN A 32 -5.60 -12.56 -11.64
N PRO A 33 -6.88 -12.22 -11.58
CA PRO A 33 -7.90 -13.14 -11.09
C PRO A 33 -8.15 -14.35 -12.00
N ALA A 34 -7.82 -14.24 -13.29
CA ALA A 34 -8.11 -15.25 -14.28
C ALA A 34 -7.05 -15.32 -15.38
N VAL A 35 -6.97 -16.48 -16.04
CA VAL A 35 -6.22 -16.71 -17.27
C VAL A 35 -7.22 -17.11 -18.33
N PHE A 36 -7.22 -16.43 -19.46
CA PHE A 36 -8.09 -16.74 -20.59
C PHE A 36 -7.28 -17.44 -21.67
N THR A 37 -7.90 -18.39 -22.35
CA THR A 37 -7.30 -19.12 -23.47
C THR A 37 -8.30 -19.13 -24.61
N ASP A 38 -7.88 -18.72 -25.81
CA ASP A 38 -8.71 -18.81 -27.00
C ASP A 38 -8.69 -20.22 -27.61
N ALA A 39 -9.39 -20.43 -28.73
CA ALA A 39 -9.42 -21.76 -29.37
C ALA A 39 -8.10 -22.14 -30.09
N VAL A 40 -7.19 -21.18 -30.31
CA VAL A 40 -5.88 -21.39 -30.95
C VAL A 40 -4.80 -21.71 -29.90
N GLY A 41 -5.13 -21.55 -28.61
CA GLY A 41 -4.23 -21.78 -27.49
C GLY A 41 -3.46 -20.54 -27.04
N THR A 42 -3.75 -19.36 -27.60
CA THR A 42 -3.17 -18.11 -27.10
C THR A 42 -3.73 -17.84 -25.70
N THR A 43 -2.85 -17.59 -24.74
CA THR A 43 -3.23 -17.30 -23.36
C THR A 43 -3.02 -15.85 -23.04
N ILE A 44 -3.99 -15.23 -22.37
CA ILE A 44 -3.86 -13.87 -21.85
C ILE A 44 -4.19 -13.84 -20.35
N ARG A 45 -3.47 -12.99 -19.62
CA ARG A 45 -3.65 -12.79 -18.18
C ARG A 45 -3.63 -11.30 -17.86
N PRO A 46 -4.77 -10.62 -17.96
CA PRO A 46 -4.87 -9.20 -17.60
C PRO A 46 -4.41 -8.97 -16.16
N ALA A 47 -3.70 -7.87 -15.92
CA ALA A 47 -3.15 -7.57 -14.61
C ALA A 47 -4.23 -7.30 -13.55
N PHE A 48 -5.28 -6.55 -13.88
CA PHE A 48 -6.28 -6.10 -12.91
C PHE A 48 -7.72 -6.30 -13.40
N TRP A 49 -8.59 -6.67 -12.47
CA TRP A 49 -10.05 -6.56 -12.63
C TRP A 49 -10.62 -5.59 -11.60
N LEU A 50 -11.37 -4.60 -12.06
CA LEU A 50 -12.04 -3.60 -11.24
C LEU A 50 -13.54 -3.89 -11.25
N PRO A 51 -14.07 -4.66 -10.27
CA PRO A 51 -15.44 -5.16 -10.33
C PRO A 51 -16.51 -4.08 -10.31
N ASP A 52 -16.26 -2.95 -9.62
CA ASP A 52 -17.23 -1.85 -9.53
C ASP A 52 -17.45 -1.15 -10.87
N LEU A 53 -16.37 -1.00 -11.63
CA LEU A 53 -16.38 -0.33 -12.93
C LEU A 53 -16.61 -1.32 -14.09
N ARG A 54 -16.56 -2.62 -13.80
CA ARG A 54 -16.48 -3.69 -14.81
C ARG A 54 -15.36 -3.42 -15.81
N ILE A 55 -14.17 -3.12 -15.31
CA ILE A 55 -12.99 -2.83 -16.13
C ILE A 55 -11.93 -3.92 -15.95
N TRP A 56 -11.50 -4.51 -17.07
CA TRP A 56 -10.20 -5.17 -17.15
C TRP A 56 -9.15 -4.12 -17.43
N PHE A 57 -8.08 -4.10 -16.63
CA PHE A 57 -7.00 -3.14 -16.80
C PHE A 57 -5.66 -3.86 -16.84
N ASP A 58 -4.86 -3.53 -17.84
CA ASP A 58 -3.48 -4.00 -17.96
C ASP A 58 -2.54 -2.84 -18.31
N ALA A 59 -1.27 -3.01 -17.99
CA ALA A 59 -0.25 -2.00 -18.22
C ALA A 59 1.05 -2.63 -18.69
N VAL A 60 1.49 -2.25 -19.88
CA VAL A 60 2.76 -2.68 -20.47
C VAL A 60 3.70 -1.49 -20.61
N ARG A 61 5.00 -1.74 -20.68
CA ARG A 61 5.97 -0.66 -20.88
C ARG A 61 5.82 -0.05 -22.27
N SER A 62 6.32 1.17 -22.46
CA SER A 62 6.21 1.90 -23.74
C SER A 62 6.97 1.22 -24.88
N ASP A 63 8.00 0.44 -24.56
CA ASP A 63 8.80 -0.35 -25.49
C ASP A 63 8.24 -1.77 -25.72
N GLU A 64 7.18 -2.15 -25.03
CA GLU A 64 6.54 -3.46 -25.15
C GLU A 64 5.32 -3.39 -26.06
N ARG A 65 5.19 -4.37 -26.96
CA ARG A 65 3.96 -4.56 -27.74
C ARG A 65 2.83 -4.93 -26.77
N ALA A 66 1.60 -4.55 -27.13
CA ALA A 66 0.42 -5.10 -26.47
C ALA A 66 0.49 -6.64 -26.45
N PRO A 67 -0.01 -7.31 -25.40
CA PRO A 67 -0.01 -8.77 -25.33
C PRO A 67 -0.71 -9.37 -26.55
N ASP A 68 -0.16 -10.46 -27.09
CA ASP A 68 -0.77 -11.18 -28.19
C ASP A 68 -2.21 -11.58 -27.83
N GLY A 69 -3.17 -11.25 -28.71
CA GLY A 69 -4.59 -11.49 -28.49
C GLY A 69 -5.29 -10.49 -27.56
N TRP A 70 -4.64 -9.40 -27.11
CA TRP A 70 -5.31 -8.38 -26.28
C TRP A 70 -6.57 -7.80 -26.94
N GLN A 71 -6.53 -7.48 -28.24
CA GLN A 71 -7.70 -6.98 -28.96
C GLN A 71 -8.85 -7.99 -28.98
N ARG A 72 -8.55 -9.26 -29.26
CA ARG A 72 -9.53 -10.36 -29.24
C ARG A 72 -10.09 -10.59 -27.83
N PHE A 73 -9.26 -10.48 -26.80
CA PHE A 73 -9.70 -10.55 -25.41
C PHE A 73 -10.63 -9.38 -25.07
N ALA A 74 -10.23 -8.16 -25.39
CA ALA A 74 -10.98 -6.95 -25.11
C ALA A 74 -12.35 -6.97 -25.81
N CYS A 75 -12.41 -7.43 -27.06
CA CYS A 75 -13.65 -7.69 -27.79
C CYS A 75 -14.54 -8.76 -27.11
N GLY A 76 -13.94 -9.90 -26.72
CA GLY A 76 -14.66 -10.95 -25.98
C GLY A 76 -15.17 -10.49 -24.61
N ALA A 77 -14.39 -9.68 -23.89
CA ALA A 77 -14.74 -9.10 -22.60
C ALA A 77 -15.90 -8.09 -22.72
N ALA A 78 -15.93 -7.30 -23.79
CA ALA A 78 -17.04 -6.41 -24.11
C ALA A 78 -18.34 -7.18 -24.48
N GLY A 79 -18.24 -8.50 -24.72
CA GLY A 79 -19.36 -9.32 -25.17
C GLY A 79 -19.72 -9.09 -26.64
N CYS A 80 -18.81 -8.48 -27.40
CA CYS A 80 -18.94 -8.27 -28.83
C CYS A 80 -18.92 -9.61 -29.59
N SER A 81 -19.53 -9.62 -30.77
CA SER A 81 -19.44 -10.76 -31.69
C SER A 81 -18.15 -10.70 -32.52
N GLU A 82 -17.72 -11.82 -33.09
CA GLU A 82 -16.54 -11.87 -33.99
C GLU A 82 -16.61 -10.87 -35.15
N ASN A 83 -17.82 -10.51 -35.59
CA ASN A 83 -18.04 -9.53 -36.64
C ASN A 83 -17.66 -8.09 -36.26
N CYS A 84 -17.55 -7.76 -34.96
CA CYS A 84 -17.15 -6.42 -34.51
C CYS A 84 -15.68 -6.13 -34.83
N LEU A 85 -14.81 -7.14 -34.88
CA LEU A 85 -13.39 -6.97 -35.23
C LEU A 85 -13.17 -6.67 -36.72
N LEU A 86 -14.13 -7.04 -37.57
CA LEU A 86 -13.99 -6.94 -39.03
C LEU A 86 -14.54 -5.66 -39.64
N ARG A 87 -15.47 -4.96 -38.98
CA ARG A 87 -16.35 -4.02 -39.68
C ARG A 87 -15.98 -2.54 -39.61
N ASP A 88 -15.33 -2.05 -38.56
CA ASP A 88 -15.44 -0.62 -38.27
C ASP A 88 -14.13 0.17 -38.11
N TRP A 89 -12.94 -0.37 -38.44
CA TRP A 89 -11.71 0.28 -37.90
C TRP A 89 -10.61 0.78 -38.82
N TRP A 90 -10.64 0.56 -40.13
CA TRP A 90 -9.66 1.22 -41.02
C TRP A 90 -10.23 1.57 -42.41
N GLY A 91 -11.56 1.68 -42.53
CA GLY A 91 -12.23 1.86 -43.82
C GLY A 91 -12.63 3.30 -44.15
N ASP A 92 -13.12 4.08 -43.18
CA ASP A 92 -13.89 5.30 -43.47
C ASP A 92 -13.55 6.50 -42.58
N ASP A 93 -12.33 6.59 -42.02
CA ASP A 93 -11.79 7.89 -41.57
C ASP A 93 -11.33 8.75 -42.77
N ASN A 94 -12.10 8.70 -43.86
CA ASN A 94 -12.14 9.74 -44.86
C ASN A 94 -13.03 10.90 -44.39
N TRP A 95 -12.88 11.28 -43.11
CA TRP A 95 -13.69 12.34 -42.51
C TRP A 95 -13.29 13.74 -42.95
N ASP A 96 -12.21 13.92 -43.72
CA ASP A 96 -11.79 15.22 -44.24
C ASP A 96 -11.07 15.22 -45.61
N GLU A 97 -11.09 14.16 -46.44
CA GLU A 97 -10.78 14.37 -47.88
C GLU A 97 -12.02 14.95 -48.58
N GLU A 98 -12.29 16.24 -48.33
CA GLU A 98 -12.47 17.09 -49.50
C GLU A 98 -11.21 16.90 -50.32
N VAL A 99 -11.32 16.14 -51.41
CA VAL A 99 -10.29 16.00 -52.43
C VAL A 99 -9.93 17.41 -52.89
N GLU A 100 -8.97 18.05 -52.23
CA GLU A 100 -8.32 19.23 -52.78
C GLU A 100 -7.57 18.75 -54.02
N PRO A 101 -7.77 19.41 -55.17
CA PRO A 101 -7.17 18.98 -56.42
C PRO A 101 -5.64 19.07 -56.29
N GLU A 102 -5.01 17.90 -56.44
CA GLU A 102 -3.59 17.62 -56.64
C GLU A 102 -2.78 18.83 -57.17
N ASP A 103 -2.10 19.54 -56.28
CA ASP A 103 -0.88 20.27 -56.63
C ASP A 103 0.29 19.30 -56.43
N GLU A 104 0.69 18.68 -57.56
CA GLU A 104 1.87 17.82 -57.71
C GLU A 104 3.12 18.55 -57.20
N ASP A 105 3.67 18.20 -56.03
CA ASP A 105 5.11 18.31 -55.67
C ASP A 105 5.42 17.91 -54.19
N GLU A 106 4.80 16.86 -53.63
CA GLU A 106 5.14 16.41 -52.27
C GLU A 106 6.16 15.26 -52.25
N ASP A 107 7.27 15.54 -51.53
CA ASP A 107 8.33 14.61 -51.14
C ASP A 107 7.74 13.29 -50.58
N PRO A 108 8.38 12.13 -50.81
CA PRO A 108 7.96 10.88 -50.20
C PRO A 108 8.18 10.94 -48.67
N GLU A 109 7.19 11.45 -47.96
CA GLU A 109 7.14 11.44 -46.50
C GLU A 109 7.26 10.01 -45.99
N GLU A 110 8.10 9.85 -44.97
CA GLU A 110 8.28 8.61 -44.20
C GLU A 110 6.92 8.08 -43.77
N SER A 111 6.44 7.03 -44.45
CA SER A 111 5.24 6.30 -44.04
C SER A 111 5.44 5.82 -42.60
N PHE A 112 4.75 6.45 -41.66
CA PHE A 112 4.87 6.21 -40.24
C PHE A 112 4.24 4.85 -39.89
N ASP A 113 5.03 3.79 -40.02
CA ASP A 113 4.70 2.43 -39.57
C ASP A 113 4.92 2.38 -38.03
N ASP A 114 3.93 2.70 -37.19
CA ASP A 114 4.17 3.12 -35.78
C ASP A 114 4.85 2.07 -34.86
N GLY A 115 4.70 0.79 -35.23
CA GLY A 115 5.07 -0.40 -34.48
C GLY A 115 4.01 -1.52 -34.51
N LEU A 116 2.76 -1.23 -34.89
CA LEU A 116 1.65 -2.20 -34.81
C LEU A 116 1.50 -2.99 -36.10
N GLY A 117 2.34 -4.00 -36.27
CA GLY A 117 2.26 -4.97 -37.36
C GLY A 117 0.80 -5.34 -37.64
N ARG A 118 0.35 -5.02 -38.86
CA ARG A 118 -0.91 -5.42 -39.51
C ARG A 118 -1.00 -6.94 -39.71
N ASP A 119 -0.45 -7.73 -38.79
CA ASP A 119 -0.62 -9.17 -38.73
C ASP A 119 -2.04 -9.40 -38.27
N ARG A 120 -2.93 -9.33 -39.26
CA ARG A 120 -4.36 -9.56 -39.17
C ARG A 120 -4.60 -10.75 -38.25
N ASP A 121 -5.44 -10.57 -37.23
CA ASP A 121 -6.06 -11.63 -36.41
C ASP A 121 -7.01 -12.49 -37.27
N ILE A 122 -6.48 -12.97 -38.39
CA ILE A 122 -7.15 -13.71 -39.44
C ILE A 122 -6.35 -15.00 -39.58
N ALA A 123 -7.06 -16.13 -39.50
CA ALA A 123 -6.48 -17.43 -39.73
C ALA A 123 -5.90 -17.54 -41.16
N ALA A 124 -5.09 -18.57 -41.40
CA ALA A 124 -4.48 -18.81 -42.72
C ALA A 124 -5.52 -18.93 -43.86
N ASP A 125 -6.79 -19.20 -43.54
CA ASP A 125 -7.90 -19.33 -44.49
C ASP A 125 -8.71 -18.03 -44.70
N GLY A 126 -8.35 -16.93 -44.05
CA GLY A 126 -9.07 -15.65 -44.16
C GLY A 126 -10.21 -15.46 -43.15
N SER A 127 -10.49 -16.42 -42.28
CA SER A 127 -11.52 -16.29 -41.23
C SER A 127 -11.01 -15.54 -39.99
N PRO A 128 -11.88 -14.81 -39.24
CA PRO A 128 -11.51 -14.22 -37.96
C PRO A 128 -11.05 -15.30 -36.99
N LEU A 129 -9.99 -15.01 -36.23
CA LEU A 129 -9.65 -15.87 -35.11
C LEU A 129 -10.76 -15.82 -34.04
N PRO A 130 -11.08 -16.94 -33.39
CA PRO A 130 -12.14 -16.98 -32.38
C PRO A 130 -11.82 -16.06 -31.21
N LEU A 131 -12.86 -15.44 -30.67
CA LEU A 131 -12.75 -14.59 -29.49
C LEU A 131 -12.44 -15.42 -28.23
N PHE A 132 -11.90 -14.75 -27.21
CA PHE A 132 -11.77 -15.36 -25.89
C PHE A 132 -13.15 -15.56 -25.27
N GLY A 133 -13.41 -16.76 -24.75
CA GLY A 133 -14.60 -17.04 -23.95
C GLY A 133 -14.50 -16.34 -22.60
N VAL A 134 -15.18 -15.21 -22.42
CA VAL A 134 -15.26 -14.48 -21.15
C VAL A 134 -16.63 -14.72 -20.52
N ASP A 135 -16.61 -15.29 -19.31
CA ASP A 135 -17.83 -15.54 -18.52
C ASP A 135 -18.60 -14.21 -18.27
N PRO A 136 -19.94 -14.20 -18.33
CA PRO A 136 -20.75 -13.00 -18.15
C PRO A 136 -20.44 -12.17 -16.87
N ALA A 137 -20.03 -12.80 -15.77
CA ALA A 137 -19.65 -12.12 -14.54
C ALA A 137 -18.36 -11.29 -14.68
N TRP A 138 -17.55 -11.61 -15.68
CA TRP A 138 -16.27 -10.97 -15.98
C TRP A 138 -16.33 -10.10 -17.24
N ARG A 139 -17.51 -9.89 -17.82
CA ARG A 139 -17.68 -8.99 -18.97
C ARG A 139 -17.54 -7.53 -18.55
N GLY A 140 -16.89 -6.74 -19.39
CA GLY A 140 -16.52 -5.37 -19.07
C GLY A 140 -15.64 -4.74 -20.14
N THR A 141 -15.33 -3.46 -19.96
CA THR A 141 -14.40 -2.73 -20.82
C THR A 141 -12.97 -3.18 -20.50
N ALA A 142 -12.18 -3.50 -21.51
CA ALA A 142 -10.76 -3.81 -21.32
C ALA A 142 -9.91 -2.61 -21.74
N LEU A 143 -9.06 -2.14 -20.83
CA LEU A 143 -8.17 -1.00 -21.00
C LEU A 143 -6.72 -1.42 -20.89
N LEU A 144 -5.90 -0.98 -21.84
CA LEU A 144 -4.46 -1.20 -21.86
C LEU A 144 -3.73 0.14 -21.79
N ALA A 145 -2.99 0.37 -20.71
CA ALA A 145 -2.02 1.45 -20.63
C ALA A 145 -0.69 1.00 -21.27
N GLN A 146 -0.15 1.80 -22.18
CA GLN A 146 1.20 1.61 -22.72
C GLN A 146 2.12 2.72 -22.22
N GLY A 147 3.15 2.35 -21.47
CA GLY A 147 4.09 3.29 -20.86
C GLY A 147 4.02 3.35 -19.33
N PRO A 148 4.77 4.28 -18.72
CA PRO A 148 4.77 4.46 -17.27
C PRO A 148 3.41 4.97 -16.77
N VAL A 149 3.23 5.04 -15.45
CA VAL A 149 2.15 5.83 -14.86
C VAL A 149 2.32 7.30 -15.30
N PRO A 150 1.23 8.02 -15.65
CA PRO A 150 1.30 9.44 -16.02
C PRO A 150 2.07 10.28 -15.01
N ASP A 151 2.85 11.24 -15.48
CA ASP A 151 3.57 12.17 -14.62
C ASP A 151 2.65 13.32 -14.22
N ALA A 152 2.43 13.49 -12.92
CA ALA A 152 1.55 14.52 -12.37
C ALA A 152 2.07 15.94 -12.64
N ASP A 153 3.39 16.10 -12.84
CA ASP A 153 4.02 17.40 -13.06
C ASP A 153 3.98 17.85 -14.54
N LEU A 154 3.58 16.95 -15.44
CA LEU A 154 3.57 17.21 -16.90
C LEU A 154 2.21 17.65 -17.45
N VAL A 155 1.29 18.10 -16.59
CA VAL A 155 0.00 18.63 -17.06
C VAL A 155 0.24 19.92 -17.86
N ASP A 156 0.15 19.80 -19.18
CA ASP A 156 0.26 20.95 -20.09
C ASP A 156 -1.08 21.69 -20.13
N GLY A 157 -1.10 22.94 -19.66
CA GLY A 157 -2.29 23.79 -19.73
C GLY A 157 -2.73 24.13 -21.15
N ARG A 158 -1.94 23.79 -22.19
CA ARG A 158 -2.29 24.00 -23.59
C ARG A 158 -3.30 22.98 -24.14
N PHE A 159 -3.33 21.76 -23.59
CA PHE A 159 -4.20 20.68 -24.04
C PHE A 159 -4.91 20.03 -22.84
N PRO A 160 -5.93 20.68 -22.27
CA PRO A 160 -6.62 20.17 -21.08
C PRO A 160 -7.23 18.77 -21.28
N GLU A 161 -7.60 18.40 -22.51
CA GLU A 161 -8.10 17.07 -22.89
C GLU A 161 -7.06 15.95 -22.78
N LEU A 162 -5.77 16.28 -22.77
CA LEU A 162 -4.70 15.30 -22.58
C LEU A 162 -4.36 15.08 -21.10
N GLY A 163 -4.70 16.03 -20.22
CA GLY A 163 -4.46 15.94 -18.78
C GLY A 163 -3.02 15.53 -18.42
N ALA A 164 -2.87 14.56 -17.51
CA ALA A 164 -1.57 14.02 -17.11
C ALA A 164 -0.89 13.18 -18.22
N TRP A 165 -1.59 12.86 -19.30
CA TRP A 165 -1.07 12.07 -20.41
C TRP A 165 -0.41 12.93 -21.50
N ALA A 166 -0.33 14.25 -21.33
CA ALA A 166 0.18 15.22 -22.32
C ALA A 166 1.64 15.03 -22.77
N GLY A 167 2.40 14.09 -22.20
CA GLY A 167 3.75 13.70 -22.63
C GLY A 167 3.90 12.24 -23.07
N HIS A 168 2.81 11.48 -23.13
CA HIS A 168 2.86 10.06 -23.50
C HIS A 168 2.82 9.88 -25.01
N ARG A 169 3.54 8.85 -25.51
CA ARG A 169 3.48 8.45 -26.93
C ARG A 169 2.05 8.11 -27.37
N SER A 170 1.23 7.64 -26.44
CA SER A 170 -0.20 7.45 -26.63
C SER A 170 -0.95 8.28 -25.59
N PRO A 171 -1.82 9.21 -25.99
CA PRO A 171 -2.51 10.15 -25.08
C PRO A 171 -3.63 9.48 -24.25
N GLY A 172 -3.34 8.35 -23.61
CA GLY A 172 -4.26 7.59 -22.79
C GLY A 172 -4.06 6.07 -22.88
N MET A 173 -5.09 5.37 -22.41
CA MET A 173 -5.27 3.92 -22.48
C MET A 173 -6.05 3.55 -23.74
N ARG A 174 -5.85 2.32 -24.21
CA ARG A 174 -6.51 1.78 -25.41
C ARG A 174 -7.54 0.74 -25.03
N THR A 175 -8.68 0.73 -25.72
CA THR A 175 -9.65 -0.38 -25.69
C THR A 175 -9.35 -1.34 -26.86
N HIS A 176 -10.31 -2.22 -27.21
CA HIS A 176 -10.19 -3.05 -28.40
C HIS A 176 -10.23 -2.26 -29.72
N ASP A 177 -10.89 -1.11 -29.72
CA ASP A 177 -11.40 -0.39 -30.89
C ASP A 177 -11.31 1.13 -30.73
N ASP A 178 -10.62 1.62 -29.71
CA ASP A 178 -10.54 3.06 -29.45
C ASP A 178 -9.29 3.37 -28.60
N GLY A 179 -8.87 4.62 -28.64
CA GLY A 179 -7.72 5.15 -27.92
C GLY A 179 -8.10 6.21 -26.92
N CYS A 180 -7.09 6.84 -26.31
CA CYS A 180 -7.27 8.07 -25.53
C CYS A 180 -8.16 7.95 -24.29
N PHE A 181 -8.42 6.75 -23.77
CA PHE A 181 -9.15 6.60 -22.50
C PHE A 181 -8.28 7.09 -21.35
N GLN A 182 -8.83 7.90 -20.47
CA GLN A 182 -8.11 8.40 -19.31
C GLN A 182 -8.95 8.17 -18.06
N TRP A 183 -8.28 7.89 -16.94
CA TRP A 183 -8.95 7.96 -15.64
C TRP A 183 -9.48 9.39 -15.44
N THR A 184 -10.70 9.51 -14.95
CA THR A 184 -11.37 10.79 -14.70
C THR A 184 -12.19 10.71 -13.41
N ILE A 185 -12.41 11.86 -12.77
CA ILE A 185 -13.19 11.97 -11.54
C ILE A 185 -14.37 12.90 -11.80
N CYS A 186 -15.56 12.54 -11.31
CA CYS A 186 -16.70 13.43 -11.35
C CYS A 186 -16.48 14.59 -10.36
N PRO A 187 -16.50 15.87 -10.79
CA PRO A 187 -16.29 17.00 -9.89
C PRO A 187 -17.43 17.19 -8.88
N CYS A 188 -18.59 16.55 -9.07
CA CYS A 188 -19.74 16.67 -8.18
C CYS A 188 -19.74 15.63 -7.04
N CYS A 189 -19.50 14.36 -7.36
CA CYS A 189 -19.60 13.26 -6.39
C CYS A 189 -18.27 12.54 -6.13
N SER A 190 -17.18 12.93 -6.80
CA SER A 190 -15.87 12.26 -6.74
C SER A 190 -15.88 10.79 -7.18
N GLU A 191 -16.91 10.33 -7.90
CA GLU A 191 -16.89 9.01 -8.54
C GLU A 191 -15.77 8.98 -9.58
N CYS A 192 -14.96 7.91 -9.56
CA CYS A 192 -13.83 7.78 -10.47
C CYS A 192 -14.07 6.63 -11.46
N GLY A 193 -13.78 6.86 -12.72
CA GLY A 193 -13.89 5.89 -13.81
C GLY A 193 -12.86 6.17 -14.90
N ALA A 194 -12.98 5.48 -16.04
CA ALA A 194 -12.11 5.70 -17.20
C ALA A 194 -12.96 5.95 -18.44
N GLU A 195 -12.76 7.09 -19.08
CA GLU A 195 -13.58 7.56 -20.20
C GLU A 195 -12.70 8.13 -21.31
N TYR A 196 -13.23 8.17 -22.53
CA TYR A 196 -12.57 8.77 -23.68
C TYR A 196 -12.17 10.24 -23.39
N PHE A 197 -10.88 10.56 -23.52
CA PHE A 197 -10.24 11.82 -23.10
C PHE A 197 -10.50 12.24 -21.64
N GLY A 198 -10.92 11.32 -20.77
CA GLY A 198 -11.26 11.64 -19.40
C GLY A 198 -12.49 12.55 -19.25
N ARG A 199 -13.45 12.44 -20.18
CA ARG A 199 -14.74 13.16 -20.14
C ARG A 199 -15.59 12.70 -18.95
N ALA A 200 -15.60 13.51 -17.88
CA ALA A 200 -16.26 13.20 -16.62
C ALA A 200 -17.79 13.12 -16.75
N GLU A 201 -18.38 13.77 -17.74
CA GLU A 201 -19.82 13.72 -17.99
C GLU A 201 -20.30 12.37 -18.52
N ARG A 202 -19.38 11.52 -19.01
CA ARG A 202 -19.69 10.15 -19.45
C ARG A 202 -19.71 9.14 -18.31
N LEU A 203 -19.27 9.53 -17.11
CA LEU A 203 -19.28 8.64 -15.96
C LEU A 203 -20.71 8.22 -15.57
N ALA A 204 -20.83 6.96 -15.12
CA ALA A 204 -22.10 6.35 -14.75
C ALA A 204 -22.87 7.08 -13.64
N CYS A 205 -22.20 7.93 -12.85
CA CYS A 205 -22.81 8.75 -11.81
C CYS A 205 -23.94 9.68 -12.29
N GLY A 206 -23.96 10.06 -13.58
CA GLY A 206 -24.98 10.92 -14.18
C GLY A 206 -25.07 12.35 -13.61
N CYS A 207 -24.12 12.78 -12.77
CA CYS A 207 -24.19 14.07 -12.08
C CYS A 207 -24.10 15.28 -13.01
N LEU A 208 -23.39 15.16 -14.13
CA LEU A 208 -23.20 16.23 -15.11
C LEU A 208 -24.27 16.21 -16.23
N GLY A 209 -25.07 15.14 -16.33
CA GLY A 209 -26.16 15.00 -17.31
C GLY A 209 -25.75 15.28 -18.77
N ASP A 210 -26.74 15.47 -19.63
CA ASP A 210 -26.56 15.86 -21.05
C ASP A 210 -26.65 17.37 -21.25
N ALA A 211 -26.44 18.16 -20.20
CA ALA A 211 -26.60 19.61 -20.30
C ALA A 211 -25.47 20.20 -21.19
N PRO A 212 -25.77 21.11 -22.12
CA PRO A 212 -24.76 21.68 -23.02
C PRO A 212 -23.58 22.33 -22.29
N GLU A 213 -23.80 22.89 -21.10
CA GLU A 213 -22.76 23.46 -20.23
C GLU A 213 -21.77 22.41 -19.65
N HIS A 214 -22.10 21.13 -19.74
CA HIS A 214 -21.29 20.01 -19.28
C HIS A 214 -20.71 19.18 -20.42
N ASP A 215 -21.01 19.52 -21.69
CA ASP A 215 -20.41 18.86 -22.84
C ASP A 215 -18.88 19.05 -22.82
N LYS A 216 -18.16 17.93 -22.91
CA LYS A 216 -16.70 17.86 -22.91
C LYS A 216 -16.07 18.33 -21.59
N SER A 217 -16.62 17.87 -20.47
CA SER A 217 -16.06 18.11 -19.13
C SER A 217 -14.82 17.22 -18.90
N TYR A 218 -13.67 17.62 -19.44
CA TYR A 218 -12.40 16.91 -19.22
C TYR A 218 -11.91 17.06 -17.78
N ASN A 219 -11.81 15.97 -17.04
CA ASN A 219 -11.30 15.98 -15.67
C ASN A 219 -10.20 14.92 -15.42
N GLY A 220 -9.43 14.59 -16.47
CA GLY A 220 -8.26 13.71 -16.37
C GLY A 220 -7.08 14.32 -15.58
N ALA A 221 -7.14 15.62 -15.27
CA ALA A 221 -6.17 16.34 -14.45
C ALA A 221 -6.71 16.69 -13.05
N ASP A 222 -7.73 15.97 -12.57
CA ASP A 222 -8.26 16.18 -11.22
C ASP A 222 -7.13 16.08 -10.15
N PRO A 223 -7.08 16.99 -9.15
CA PRO A 223 -6.03 16.95 -8.13
C PRO A 223 -5.89 15.62 -7.40
N GLN A 224 -6.98 14.86 -7.22
CA GLN A 224 -6.93 13.53 -6.60
C GLN A 224 -6.26 12.50 -7.52
N LEU A 225 -6.51 12.57 -8.84
CA LEU A 225 -5.82 11.73 -9.84
C LEU A 225 -4.32 12.04 -9.87
N LEU A 226 -3.97 13.33 -9.94
CA LEU A 226 -2.58 13.77 -9.96
C LEU A 226 -1.84 13.33 -8.68
N ALA A 227 -2.48 13.46 -7.52
CA ALA A 227 -1.91 12.99 -6.25
C ALA A 227 -1.72 11.46 -6.24
N ALA A 228 -2.65 10.69 -6.83
CA ALA A 228 -2.52 9.24 -6.95
C ALA A 228 -1.34 8.84 -7.85
N TYR A 229 -1.17 9.51 -8.99
CA TYR A 229 -0.03 9.30 -9.88
C TYR A 229 1.30 9.66 -9.22
N ALA A 230 1.39 10.82 -8.56
CA ALA A 230 2.58 11.24 -7.81
C ALA A 230 2.94 10.21 -6.72
N THR A 231 1.93 9.71 -5.98
CA THR A 231 2.13 8.67 -4.96
C THR A 231 2.71 7.39 -5.57
N ALA A 232 2.22 6.96 -6.73
CA ALA A 232 2.76 5.79 -7.43
C ALA A 232 4.20 5.99 -7.93
N HIS A 233 4.57 7.18 -8.38
CA HIS A 233 5.95 7.52 -8.74
C HIS A 233 6.90 7.48 -7.53
N HIS A 234 6.48 8.06 -6.40
CA HIS A 234 7.25 7.98 -5.16
C HIS A 234 7.43 6.54 -4.66
N ALA A 235 6.37 5.72 -4.77
CA ALA A 235 6.45 4.31 -4.44
C ALA A 235 7.47 3.58 -5.33
N ALA A 236 7.53 3.90 -6.63
CA ALA A 236 8.48 3.32 -7.57
C ALA A 236 9.95 3.60 -7.22
N VAL A 237 10.27 4.83 -6.83
CA VAL A 237 11.62 5.20 -6.36
C VAL A 237 11.99 4.35 -5.13
N THR A 238 11.04 4.16 -4.23
CA THR A 238 11.23 3.33 -3.03
C THR A 238 11.44 1.85 -3.39
N PHE A 239 10.66 1.30 -4.32
CA PHE A 239 10.82 -0.07 -4.81
C PHE A 239 12.18 -0.26 -5.51
N GLY A 240 12.59 0.68 -6.35
CA GLY A 240 13.87 0.65 -7.07
C GLY A 240 15.08 0.70 -6.14
N ASN A 241 15.04 1.57 -5.13
CA ASN A 241 16.12 1.67 -4.13
C ASN A 241 16.26 0.40 -3.28
N ALA A 242 15.15 -0.28 -2.96
CA ALA A 242 15.18 -1.57 -2.28
C ALA A 242 15.79 -2.68 -3.15
N ALA A 243 15.53 -2.66 -4.46
CA ALA A 243 16.07 -3.64 -5.41
C ALA A 243 17.57 -3.42 -5.68
N ASN A 244 18.05 -2.19 -5.80
CA ASN A 244 19.45 -1.88 -6.14
C ASN A 244 20.50 -2.34 -5.12
N GLY A 245 20.08 -2.71 -3.89
CA GLY A 245 20.96 -3.38 -2.91
C GLY A 245 21.37 -4.81 -3.31
N ARG A 246 20.72 -5.42 -4.31
CA ARG A 246 21.04 -6.75 -4.86
C ARG A 246 20.86 -6.69 -6.37
N ARG A 247 21.93 -6.87 -7.18
CA ARG A 247 21.88 -6.89 -8.67
C ARG A 247 20.52 -7.40 -9.18
N ALA A 248 19.68 -6.48 -9.63
CA ALA A 248 18.31 -6.79 -10.01
C ALA A 248 18.32 -7.63 -11.29
N ALA A 249 17.88 -8.89 -11.19
CA ALA A 249 17.48 -9.65 -12.36
C ALA A 249 16.18 -9.03 -12.91
N ALA A 250 15.99 -9.04 -14.22
CA ALA A 250 14.83 -8.47 -14.93
C ALA A 250 13.45 -9.06 -14.52
N HIS A 251 13.41 -9.97 -13.54
CA HIS A 251 12.20 -10.65 -13.05
C HIS A 251 12.04 -10.52 -11.52
N CYS A 252 12.64 -9.50 -10.91
CA CYS A 252 12.44 -9.23 -9.49
C CYS A 252 10.97 -8.83 -9.25
N ARG A 253 10.18 -9.79 -8.77
CA ARG A 253 8.83 -9.55 -8.24
C ARG A 253 8.91 -8.53 -7.10
N THR A 254 8.17 -7.45 -7.20
CA THR A 254 8.14 -6.39 -6.18
C THR A 254 7.02 -6.69 -5.17
N PRO A 255 7.35 -7.04 -3.90
CA PRO A 255 6.33 -7.23 -2.88
C PRO A 255 5.78 -5.88 -2.43
N VAL A 256 4.45 -5.78 -2.31
CA VAL A 256 3.75 -4.60 -1.77
C VAL A 256 2.88 -5.04 -0.60
N LEU A 257 2.85 -4.22 0.46
CA LEU A 257 2.05 -4.47 1.66
C LEU A 257 0.66 -3.82 1.51
N ARG A 258 -0.45 -4.59 1.50
CA ARG A 258 -1.83 -4.05 1.50
C ARG A 258 -2.49 -4.27 2.87
N LYS A 259 -2.60 -3.19 3.65
CA LYS A 259 -3.36 -3.14 4.92
C LYS A 259 -4.85 -3.19 4.58
N THR A 260 -5.54 -4.22 5.06
CA THR A 260 -7.00 -4.34 4.94
C THR A 260 -7.65 -4.10 6.30
N ILE A 261 -8.44 -3.04 6.44
CA ILE A 261 -8.97 -2.60 7.76
C ILE A 261 -10.38 -3.15 7.96
N VAL A 262 -10.52 -4.48 8.10
CA VAL A 262 -11.82 -5.19 8.16
C VAL A 262 -12.73 -4.62 9.26
N GLY A 263 -13.82 -3.98 8.84
CA GLY A 263 -14.92 -3.62 9.73
C GLY A 263 -15.82 -4.83 9.95
N ASN A 264 -16.03 -5.25 11.20
CA ASN A 264 -17.00 -6.30 11.53
C ASN A 264 -18.42 -5.75 11.33
N THR A 265 -19.05 -6.02 10.18
CA THR A 265 -20.51 -6.03 10.07
C THR A 265 -20.99 -7.44 10.45
N HIS A 266 -21.59 -7.56 11.62
CA HIS A 266 -22.22 -8.80 12.07
C HIS A 266 -23.41 -9.11 11.15
N LEU A 267 -23.28 -10.11 10.27
CA LEU A 267 -24.41 -10.74 9.61
C LEU A 267 -25.01 -11.80 10.56
N PRO A 268 -26.35 -11.88 10.69
CA PRO A 268 -27.00 -12.93 11.46
C PRO A 268 -26.79 -14.31 10.80
N PRO A 269 -26.69 -15.40 11.59
CA PRO A 269 -26.49 -16.74 11.04
C PRO A 269 -27.78 -17.24 10.38
N GLY A 270 -27.78 -17.49 9.07
CA GLY A 270 -28.87 -18.25 8.44
C GLY A 270 -29.20 -18.04 6.97
N GLY A 271 -28.40 -17.34 6.16
CA GLY A 271 -28.65 -17.26 4.72
C GLY A 271 -27.35 -17.32 3.91
N GLU A 272 -27.18 -18.35 3.08
CA GLU A 272 -26.22 -18.30 1.97
C GLU A 272 -26.68 -17.21 1.00
N PRO A 273 -25.87 -16.17 0.73
CA PRO A 273 -26.19 -15.22 -0.31
C PRO A 273 -26.09 -15.91 -1.67
N PRO A 274 -26.96 -15.57 -2.64
CA PRO A 274 -26.79 -16.05 -4.01
C PRO A 274 -25.42 -15.63 -4.54
N ALA A 275 -24.78 -16.52 -5.30
CA ALA A 275 -23.55 -16.23 -6.00
C ALA A 275 -23.77 -15.06 -6.98
N GLY A 276 -23.53 -13.82 -6.55
CA GLY A 276 -23.66 -12.65 -7.42
C GLY A 276 -23.93 -11.28 -6.79
N GLU A 277 -24.30 -11.17 -5.51
CA GLU A 277 -24.50 -9.83 -4.90
C GLU A 277 -23.26 -9.36 -4.10
N PRO A 278 -22.79 -8.12 -4.31
CA PRO A 278 -21.66 -7.59 -3.55
C PRO A 278 -22.07 -7.36 -2.09
N ALA A 279 -21.40 -8.05 -1.17
CA ALA A 279 -21.60 -7.93 0.26
C ALA A 279 -21.50 -6.47 0.73
N ALA A 280 -22.44 -6.06 1.60
CA ALA A 280 -22.51 -4.72 2.17
C ALA A 280 -21.25 -4.37 2.97
N GLY A 281 -20.60 -3.26 2.59
CA GLY A 281 -19.60 -2.55 3.39
C GLY A 281 -18.28 -3.29 3.60
N GLU A 282 -17.64 -3.74 2.52
CA GLU A 282 -16.26 -4.22 2.61
C GLU A 282 -15.29 -3.12 3.04
N PRO A 283 -14.20 -3.47 3.75
CA PRO A 283 -13.32 -2.49 4.33
C PRO A 283 -12.57 -1.66 3.30
N HIS A 284 -12.42 -0.38 3.64
CA HIS A 284 -11.42 0.48 3.01
C HIS A 284 -10.04 -0.18 3.11
N ARG A 285 -9.40 -0.33 1.95
CA ARG A 285 -8.06 -0.88 1.77
C ARG A 285 -7.08 0.28 1.75
N LEU A 286 -5.91 0.06 2.34
CA LEU A 286 -4.81 1.01 2.33
C LEU A 286 -3.54 0.25 1.94
N VAL A 287 -2.90 0.61 0.83
CA VAL A 287 -1.55 0.10 0.52
C VAL A 287 -0.53 0.96 1.26
N LEU A 288 0.43 0.29 1.89
CA LEU A 288 1.51 0.95 2.62
C LEU A 288 2.85 0.57 1.98
N ASP A 289 3.63 1.57 1.59
CA ASP A 289 5.06 1.37 1.36
C ASP A 289 5.83 1.22 2.68
N TRP A 290 7.13 0.94 2.59
CA TRP A 290 7.99 0.75 3.76
C TRP A 290 8.05 2.00 4.66
N GLY A 291 8.11 3.20 4.06
CA GLY A 291 8.19 4.47 4.75
C GLY A 291 6.88 4.79 5.46
N GLN A 292 5.74 4.63 4.78
CA GLN A 292 4.40 4.81 5.34
C GLN A 292 4.14 3.81 6.47
N ALA A 293 4.48 2.52 6.29
CA ALA A 293 4.35 1.52 7.34
C ALA A 293 5.18 1.88 8.57
N THR A 294 6.43 2.34 8.37
CA THR A 294 7.30 2.76 9.47
C THR A 294 6.75 4.00 10.18
N ALA A 295 6.28 4.99 9.43
CA ALA A 295 5.70 6.21 9.99
C ALA A 295 4.45 5.91 10.84
N ILE A 296 3.58 5.01 10.38
CA ILE A 296 2.42 4.56 11.16
C ILE A 296 2.87 3.84 12.43
N ILE A 297 3.83 2.91 12.33
CA ILE A 297 4.37 2.22 13.51
C ILE A 297 4.93 3.22 14.53
N ASP A 298 5.63 4.26 14.08
CA ASP A 298 6.23 5.27 14.96
C ASP A 298 5.18 6.14 15.63
N ALA A 299 4.23 6.68 14.87
CA ALA A 299 3.12 7.45 15.41
C ALA A 299 2.30 6.63 16.43
N THR A 300 1.93 5.39 16.09
CA THR A 300 1.18 4.53 17.01
C THR A 300 2.00 4.13 18.24
N ALA A 301 3.31 3.92 18.10
CA ALA A 301 4.19 3.64 19.23
C ALA A 301 4.29 4.83 20.20
N GLU A 302 4.31 6.07 19.70
CA GLU A 302 4.27 7.29 20.51
C GLU A 302 2.94 7.44 21.24
N GLU A 303 1.81 7.22 20.57
CA GLU A 303 0.49 7.25 21.19
C GLU A 303 0.36 6.24 22.34
N ILE A 304 0.82 5.00 22.09
CA ILE A 304 0.86 3.94 23.10
C ILE A 304 1.74 4.37 24.29
N ALA A 305 2.94 4.87 24.00
CA ALA A 305 3.89 5.32 25.01
C ALA A 305 3.30 6.42 25.90
N GLN A 306 2.63 7.40 25.30
CA GLN A 306 1.98 8.50 26.00
C GLN A 306 0.81 8.01 26.86
N ARG A 307 -0.08 7.19 26.29
CA ARG A 307 -1.26 6.65 26.98
C ARG A 307 -0.88 5.83 28.21
N ASP A 308 0.14 4.98 28.08
CA ASP A 308 0.51 4.01 29.10
C ASP A 308 1.64 4.50 30.03
N GLY A 309 2.13 5.73 29.82
CA GLY A 309 3.17 6.34 30.64
C GLY A 309 4.52 5.61 30.56
N VAL A 310 4.82 4.97 29.42
CA VAL A 310 6.07 4.24 29.18
C VAL A 310 6.94 4.97 28.15
N PRO A 311 8.28 4.91 28.24
CA PRO A 311 9.15 5.46 27.20
C PRO A 311 8.94 4.79 25.84
N VAL A 312 8.82 5.59 24.77
CA VAL A 312 8.64 5.11 23.38
C VAL A 312 9.70 4.10 22.93
N ALA A 313 10.95 4.26 23.40
CA ALA A 313 12.04 3.32 23.14
C ALA A 313 11.74 1.88 23.62
N TRP A 314 10.89 1.70 24.64
CA TRP A 314 10.47 0.39 25.12
C TRP A 314 9.48 -0.25 24.15
N VAL A 315 8.52 0.53 23.65
CA VAL A 315 7.57 0.08 22.61
C VAL A 315 8.32 -0.38 21.37
N HIS A 316 9.29 0.41 20.89
CA HIS A 316 10.13 0.02 19.74
C HIS A 316 10.99 -1.22 19.97
N ARG A 317 11.54 -1.41 21.17
CA ARG A 317 12.30 -2.63 21.50
C ARG A 317 11.43 -3.86 21.38
N ASP A 318 10.19 -3.79 21.83
CA ASP A 318 9.29 -4.94 21.82
C ASP A 318 8.74 -5.18 20.41
N LEU A 319 8.51 -4.13 19.61
CA LEU A 319 8.24 -4.26 18.19
C LEU A 319 9.39 -4.93 17.46
N LYS A 320 10.64 -4.56 17.78
CA LYS A 320 11.83 -5.26 17.27
C LYS A 320 11.82 -6.74 17.66
N GLY A 321 11.38 -7.08 18.88
CA GLY A 321 11.19 -8.45 19.32
C GLY A 321 10.13 -9.19 18.49
N ALA A 322 8.97 -8.58 18.26
CA ALA A 322 7.89 -9.14 17.43
C ALA A 322 8.32 -9.38 15.98
N MET A 323 9.11 -8.47 15.41
CA MET A 323 9.66 -8.60 14.05
C MET A 323 10.79 -9.63 13.95
N GLY A 324 11.46 -9.95 15.06
CA GLY A 324 12.67 -10.79 15.09
C GLY A 324 13.93 -10.14 14.50
N VAL A 325 13.85 -8.91 13.99
CA VAL A 325 14.97 -8.19 13.35
C VAL A 325 14.95 -6.69 13.65
N PRO A 326 16.08 -5.98 13.57
CA PRO A 326 16.10 -4.51 13.58
C PRO A 326 15.25 -3.94 12.46
N ARG A 327 14.51 -2.85 12.72
CA ARG A 327 13.62 -2.23 11.73
C ARG A 327 14.32 -1.84 10.42
N SER A 328 15.55 -1.34 10.50
CA SER A 328 16.37 -1.01 9.31
C SER A 328 16.70 -2.21 8.40
N ARG A 329 16.42 -3.43 8.86
CA ARG A 329 16.57 -4.68 8.12
C ARG A 329 15.25 -5.45 7.98
N ALA A 330 14.14 -4.90 8.47
CA ALA A 330 12.85 -5.56 8.43
C ALA A 330 12.32 -5.59 6.99
N SER A 331 11.88 -6.76 6.55
CA SER A 331 11.07 -6.91 5.35
C SER A 331 9.69 -6.26 5.57
N LEU A 332 8.95 -6.03 4.47
CA LEU A 332 7.55 -5.58 4.57
C LEU A 332 6.71 -6.57 5.40
N GLU A 333 6.91 -7.88 5.22
CA GLU A 333 6.22 -8.92 5.98
C GLU A 333 6.46 -8.76 7.49
N GLN A 334 7.69 -8.45 7.90
CA GLN A 334 8.05 -8.17 9.29
C GLN A 334 7.45 -6.84 9.78
N LEU A 335 7.44 -5.79 8.96
CA LEU A 335 6.75 -4.54 9.32
C LEU A 335 5.23 -4.75 9.50
N ALA A 336 4.62 -5.64 8.72
CA ALA A 336 3.23 -6.02 8.91
C ALA A 336 2.99 -6.69 10.27
N VAL A 337 3.89 -7.56 10.71
CA VAL A 337 3.86 -8.14 12.07
C VAL A 337 3.93 -7.03 13.12
N ALA A 338 4.81 -6.03 12.94
CA ALA A 338 4.88 -4.88 13.84
C ALA A 338 3.60 -4.03 13.82
N LEU A 339 2.99 -3.80 12.66
CA LEU A 339 1.72 -3.08 12.54
C LEU A 339 0.57 -3.80 13.27
N ASN A 340 0.45 -5.12 13.09
CA ASN A 340 -0.53 -5.93 13.82
C ASN A 340 -0.31 -5.83 15.34
N ALA A 341 0.96 -5.88 15.78
CA ALA A 341 1.33 -5.77 17.19
C ALA A 341 0.99 -4.39 17.80
N VAL A 342 1.32 -3.27 17.15
CA VAL A 342 0.98 -1.95 17.70
C VAL A 342 -0.53 -1.75 17.82
N GLU A 343 -1.33 -2.21 16.85
CA GLU A 343 -2.78 -2.08 16.93
C GLU A 343 -3.39 -2.94 18.03
N GLU A 344 -2.90 -4.18 18.20
CA GLU A 344 -3.31 -5.04 19.32
C GLU A 344 -3.03 -4.34 20.66
N TRP A 345 -1.85 -3.75 20.82
CA TRP A 345 -1.47 -3.04 22.04
C TRP A 345 -2.22 -1.72 22.21
N GLN A 346 -2.62 -1.08 21.11
CA GLN A 346 -3.50 0.08 21.14
C GLN A 346 -4.92 -0.32 21.60
N ALA A 347 -5.40 -1.53 21.27
CA ALA A 347 -6.75 -1.96 21.59
C ALA A 347 -6.92 -2.58 22.99
N VAL A 348 -6.07 -3.54 23.36
CA VAL A 348 -6.29 -4.39 24.55
C VAL A 348 -5.83 -3.70 25.86
N HIS A 349 -5.47 -2.42 25.79
CA HIS A 349 -4.35 -1.82 26.54
C HIS A 349 -3.03 -2.51 26.14
N VAL A 350 -1.90 -1.92 26.52
CA VAL A 350 -0.60 -2.56 26.26
C VAL A 350 -0.50 -3.85 27.09
N PRO A 351 0.15 -4.92 26.57
CA PRO A 351 0.29 -6.15 27.32
C PRO A 351 0.95 -5.92 28.68
N ASP A 352 0.44 -6.60 29.70
CA ASP A 352 0.86 -6.55 31.12
C ASP A 352 2.38 -6.72 31.35
N ARG A 353 3.12 -7.16 30.33
CA ARG A 353 4.60 -7.24 30.30
C ARG A 353 5.33 -5.89 30.23
N PHE A 354 4.67 -4.80 29.81
CA PHE A 354 5.28 -3.47 29.71
C PHE A 354 5.00 -2.60 30.95
N VAL A 355 3.89 -2.83 31.66
CA VAL A 355 3.80 -2.42 33.07
C VAL A 355 4.89 -3.21 33.74
N ARG A 356 6.01 -2.55 34.05
CA ARG A 356 7.23 -3.28 34.42
C ARG A 356 7.02 -3.88 35.79
N ARG A 357 6.43 -5.09 35.80
CA ARG A 357 6.21 -5.92 36.97
C ARG A 357 7.49 -5.83 37.76
N ILE A 358 7.33 -5.32 38.97
CA ILE A 358 8.33 -5.41 40.01
C ILE A 358 8.81 -6.87 39.97
N PRO A 359 10.06 -7.15 39.54
CA PRO A 359 10.49 -8.52 39.27
C PRO A 359 10.23 -9.38 40.50
N THR A 360 9.59 -10.53 40.33
CA THR A 360 9.33 -11.45 41.46
C THR A 360 10.65 -11.99 42.02
N ASP A 361 10.64 -12.60 43.21
CA ASP A 361 11.88 -13.16 43.78
C ASP A 361 12.52 -14.19 42.85
N ASP A 362 11.70 -15.02 42.20
CA ASP A 362 12.14 -15.99 41.20
C ASP A 362 12.77 -15.32 39.97
N ASP A 363 12.17 -14.22 39.48
CA ASP A 363 12.74 -13.43 38.39
C ASP A 363 14.12 -12.89 38.78
N VAL A 364 14.25 -12.30 39.98
CA VAL A 364 15.49 -11.71 40.47
C VAL A 364 16.62 -12.75 40.56
N GLN A 365 16.32 -14.00 40.95
CA GLN A 365 17.31 -15.07 40.99
C GLN A 365 17.79 -15.49 39.60
N ALA A 366 16.92 -15.41 38.58
CA ALA A 366 17.25 -15.78 37.21
C ALA A 366 18.09 -14.72 36.46
N LEU A 367 18.05 -13.44 36.88
CA LEU A 367 18.79 -12.36 36.22
C LEU A 367 20.29 -12.41 36.52
N THR A 368 21.09 -11.98 35.54
CA THR A 368 22.56 -11.86 35.63
C THR A 368 23.02 -10.40 35.52
N GLY A 369 24.28 -10.10 35.84
CA GLY A 369 24.82 -8.74 36.03
C GLY A 369 24.33 -7.62 35.11
N THR A 370 24.25 -7.81 33.78
CA THR A 370 23.76 -6.76 32.86
C THR A 370 22.24 -6.56 32.99
N GLU A 371 21.50 -7.65 33.16
CA GLU A 371 20.04 -7.66 33.25
C GLU A 371 19.58 -7.10 34.61
N LEU A 372 20.29 -7.46 35.69
CA LEU A 372 20.08 -6.89 37.03
C LEU A 372 20.26 -5.36 37.02
N ARG A 373 21.32 -4.85 36.40
CA ARG A 373 21.56 -3.40 36.27
C ARG A 373 20.44 -2.70 35.48
N ALA A 374 19.96 -3.34 34.41
CA ALA A 374 18.85 -2.83 33.62
C ALA A 374 17.54 -2.79 34.44
N ALA A 375 17.26 -3.85 35.21
CA ALA A 375 16.08 -3.93 36.09
C ALA A 375 16.14 -2.86 37.21
N ILE A 376 17.28 -2.70 37.86
CA ILE A 376 17.52 -1.66 38.87
C ILE A 376 17.26 -0.27 38.28
N ASN A 377 17.83 0.05 37.12
CA ASN A 377 17.62 1.36 36.47
C ASN A 377 16.14 1.59 36.12
N ALA A 378 15.41 0.52 35.73
CA ALA A 378 13.98 0.57 35.43
C ALA A 378 13.08 0.75 36.68
N LEU A 379 13.55 0.35 37.86
CA LEU A 379 12.80 0.44 39.11
C LEU A 379 13.14 1.71 39.91
N VAL A 380 14.38 2.19 39.87
CA VAL A 380 14.81 3.46 40.52
C VAL A 380 13.91 4.62 40.11
N GLY A 381 13.58 4.74 38.82
CA GLY A 381 12.71 5.82 38.34
C GLY A 381 11.27 5.74 38.89
N GLN A 382 10.78 4.52 39.16
CA GLN A 382 9.46 4.30 39.74
C GLN A 382 9.47 4.64 41.23
N VAL A 383 10.48 4.15 41.96
CA VAL A 383 10.67 4.45 43.39
C VAL A 383 10.82 5.96 43.61
N ALA A 384 11.67 6.64 42.84
CA ALA A 384 11.90 8.08 42.95
C ALA A 384 10.60 8.90 42.88
N ARG A 385 9.70 8.57 41.95
CA ARG A 385 8.38 9.21 41.87
C ARG A 385 7.53 8.91 43.10
N ARG A 386 7.55 7.67 43.58
CA ARG A 386 6.68 7.20 44.66
C ARG A 386 7.10 7.74 46.04
N VAL A 387 8.40 7.91 46.27
CA VAL A 387 8.95 8.50 47.51
C VAL A 387 9.17 10.02 47.40
N THR A 388 8.76 10.65 46.29
CA THR A 388 8.95 12.10 46.03
C THR A 388 10.41 12.56 46.17
N ALA A 389 11.35 11.74 45.69
CA ALA A 389 12.78 12.04 45.70
C ALA A 389 13.35 12.13 44.27
N SER A 390 14.51 12.77 44.13
CA SER A 390 15.22 12.79 42.85
C SER A 390 15.84 11.41 42.56
N ILE A 391 15.92 11.04 41.28
CA ILE A 391 16.59 9.80 40.84
C ILE A 391 18.03 9.70 41.40
N PRO A 392 18.87 10.75 41.34
CA PRO A 392 20.21 10.71 41.94
C PRO A 392 20.20 10.41 43.44
N TRP A 393 19.21 10.91 44.19
CA TRP A 393 19.12 10.67 45.63
C TRP A 393 18.76 9.22 45.94
N VAL A 394 17.79 8.63 45.24
CA VAL A 394 17.46 7.22 45.38
C VAL A 394 18.66 6.33 45.01
N GLN A 395 19.41 6.69 43.97
CA GLN A 395 20.61 5.95 43.58
C GLN A 395 21.71 6.06 44.65
N PHE A 396 21.95 7.25 45.20
CA PHE A 396 22.90 7.45 46.29
C PHE A 396 22.55 6.58 47.50
N ARG A 397 21.28 6.62 47.94
CA ARG A 397 20.79 5.81 49.07
C ARG A 397 20.92 4.31 48.81
N LEU A 398 20.52 3.86 47.62
CA LEU A 398 20.65 2.46 47.25
C LEU A 398 22.10 1.98 47.32
N ASN A 399 23.03 2.80 46.81
CA ASN A 399 24.46 2.50 46.85
C ASN A 399 24.99 2.42 48.29
N GLN A 400 24.52 3.31 49.17
CA GLN A 400 24.86 3.30 50.59
C GLN A 400 24.37 2.01 51.27
N SER A 401 23.10 1.64 51.08
CA SER A 401 22.48 0.47 51.72
C SER A 401 23.10 -0.87 51.30
N ILE A 402 23.70 -0.96 50.11
CA ILE A 402 24.39 -2.18 49.64
C ILE A 402 25.92 -2.13 49.82
N GLY A 403 26.45 -1.12 50.50
CA GLY A 403 27.88 -1.00 50.80
C GLY A 403 28.77 -0.65 49.60
N LEU A 404 28.24 0.09 48.62
CA LEU A 404 28.94 0.46 47.37
C LEU A 404 29.13 1.99 47.24
N PRO A 405 29.98 2.63 48.05
CA PRO A 405 30.14 4.09 48.05
C PRO A 405 30.70 4.64 46.73
N ARG A 406 31.39 3.81 45.93
CA ARG A 406 31.94 4.18 44.61
C ARG A 406 30.98 3.91 43.44
N GLY A 407 29.80 3.37 43.71
CA GLY A 407 28.74 3.13 42.73
C GLY A 407 28.63 1.68 42.25
N ARG A 408 27.56 1.39 41.51
CA ARG A 408 27.11 0.04 41.11
C ARG A 408 27.94 -0.61 39.99
N ALA A 409 28.92 0.09 39.43
CA ALA A 409 29.79 -0.47 38.41
C ALA A 409 30.58 -1.66 38.97
N GLU A 410 30.97 -1.58 40.24
CA GLU A 410 31.77 -2.57 40.96
C GLU A 410 30.92 -3.65 41.66
N ALA A 411 29.58 -3.56 41.56
CA ALA A 411 28.67 -4.50 42.22
C ALA A 411 28.75 -5.90 41.63
N ASP A 412 28.84 -6.92 42.49
CA ASP A 412 28.60 -8.31 42.09
C ASP A 412 27.09 -8.62 41.95
N ASP A 413 26.77 -9.79 41.41
CA ASP A 413 25.36 -10.18 41.18
C ASP A 413 24.56 -10.28 42.49
N GLN A 414 25.19 -10.65 43.62
CA GLN A 414 24.51 -10.74 44.90
C GLN A 414 24.13 -9.35 45.43
N GLN A 415 25.05 -8.38 45.34
CA GLN A 415 24.79 -6.99 45.70
C GLN A 415 23.72 -6.36 44.81
N LEU A 416 23.72 -6.67 43.52
CA LEU A 416 22.69 -6.21 42.59
C LEU A 416 21.31 -6.81 42.91
N ARG A 417 21.23 -8.09 43.31
CA ARG A 417 19.96 -8.70 43.77
C ARG A 417 19.46 -8.05 45.06
N THR A 418 20.34 -7.80 46.03
CA THR A 418 19.99 -7.06 47.26
C THR A 418 19.48 -5.66 46.94
N ALA A 419 20.15 -4.96 46.01
CA ALA A 419 19.72 -3.63 45.57
C ALA A 419 18.33 -3.67 44.94
N LEU A 420 18.06 -4.68 44.11
CA LEU A 420 16.75 -4.84 43.49
C LEU A 420 15.68 -5.14 44.55
N ALA A 421 15.94 -6.02 45.52
CA ALA A 421 15.04 -6.32 46.63
C ALA A 421 14.69 -5.07 47.46
N LEU A 422 15.68 -4.23 47.80
CA LEU A 422 15.46 -2.96 48.50
C LEU A 422 14.58 -2.00 47.69
N LEU A 423 14.83 -1.87 46.38
CA LEU A 423 13.99 -1.03 45.52
C LEU A 423 12.55 -1.53 45.45
N ARG A 424 12.33 -2.85 45.50
CA ARG A 424 10.96 -3.42 45.57
C ARG A 424 10.29 -3.06 46.88
N GLN A 425 11.01 -3.23 47.99
CA GLN A 425 10.52 -2.85 49.32
C GLN A 425 10.16 -1.35 49.37
N TRP A 426 11.03 -0.47 48.91
CA TRP A 426 10.75 0.98 48.87
C TRP A 426 9.59 1.33 47.94
N HIS A 427 9.39 0.56 46.88
CA HIS A 427 8.25 0.75 45.99
C HIS A 427 6.93 0.33 46.68
N GLU A 428 6.92 -0.81 47.37
CA GLU A 428 5.72 -1.32 48.07
C GLU A 428 5.41 -0.49 49.33
N GLU A 429 6.43 -0.14 50.09
CA GLU A 429 6.36 0.60 51.35
C GLU A 429 7.27 1.84 51.31
N PRO A 430 6.80 2.98 50.76
CA PRO A 430 7.58 4.20 50.65
C PRO A 430 8.19 4.70 51.97
N ALA A 431 7.52 4.49 53.10
CA ALA A 431 8.02 4.88 54.42
C ALA A 431 9.31 4.15 54.82
N SER A 432 9.56 2.95 54.29
CA SER A 432 10.79 2.19 54.56
C SER A 432 12.04 2.85 53.95
N PHE A 433 11.87 3.70 52.93
CA PHE A 433 12.96 4.50 52.35
C PHE A 433 13.52 5.51 53.36
N ASP A 434 12.65 6.20 54.09
CA ASP A 434 13.04 7.18 55.11
C ASP A 434 13.58 6.51 56.38
N ALA A 435 13.00 5.38 56.79
CA ALA A 435 13.48 4.62 57.95
C ALA A 435 14.94 4.12 57.77
N GLU A 436 15.30 3.70 56.56
CA GLU A 436 16.70 3.35 56.23
C GLU A 436 17.62 4.57 56.25
N ALA A 437 17.14 5.75 55.84
CA ALA A 437 17.91 6.99 55.92
C ALA A 437 18.25 7.39 57.36
N GLU A 438 17.33 7.18 58.29
CA GLU A 438 17.54 7.43 59.72
C GLU A 438 18.54 6.45 60.33
N LYS A 439 18.42 5.14 60.04
CA LYS A 439 19.38 4.12 60.50
C LYS A 439 20.81 4.42 60.04
N ALA A 440 20.99 4.74 58.76
CA ALA A 440 22.30 5.05 58.20
C ALA A 440 22.93 6.33 58.78
N SER A 441 22.13 7.20 59.42
CA SER A 441 22.62 8.42 60.08
C SER A 441 22.93 8.20 61.57
N ALA A 442 22.45 7.08 62.15
CA ALA A 442 22.60 6.74 63.57
C ALA A 442 23.83 5.85 63.87
N GLU A 443 24.44 5.24 62.86
CA GLU A 443 25.71 4.53 63.00
C GLU A 443 26.89 5.52 62.84
N PRO A 444 27.66 5.78 63.91
CA PRO A 444 28.75 6.77 63.91
C PRO A 444 30.02 6.31 63.17
#